data_AF-A0A8X8GEB6-F1
#
_entry.id   AF-A0A8X8GEB6-F1
#
_cell.length_a   1.000
_cell.length_b   1.000
_cell.length_c   1.000
_cell.angle_alpha   90.00
_cell.angle_beta   90.00
_cell.angle_gamma   90.00
#
_symmetry.space_group_name_H-M   'P 1'
#
loop_
_entity.id
_entity.type
_entity.pdbx_description
1 polymer ?
#
loop_
_entity_poly.entity_id
_entity_poly.type
_entity_poly.pdbx_seq_one_letter_code
_entity_poly.pdbx_strand_id
1 'polypeptide(L)'
;MADNLEVYLADFIREREIIEELRVRVFVREQGVPEDLEMDERDMYCQHFLARCDGIAIGTVRLDLELEGKMGRLAVIQPYRRRGAG
;
A
#
# COMPACT_ATOMS: atom_id res chain seq x y z
N MET A 1 -17.17 7.43 -17.75
CA MET A 1 -16.56 8.33 -16.77
C MET A 1 -15.23 7.71 -16.43
N ALA A 2 -14.12 8.43 -16.58
CA ALA A 2 -12.82 7.91 -16.19
C ALA A 2 -12.75 7.94 -14.66
N ASP A 3 -12.48 6.80 -14.03
CA ASP A 3 -12.19 6.72 -12.60
C ASP A 3 -11.05 7.72 -12.29
N ASN A 4 -11.21 8.58 -11.27
CA ASN A 4 -10.16 9.52 -10.90
C ASN A 4 -9.12 8.82 -10.02
N LEU A 5 -8.02 8.39 -10.63
CA LEU A 5 -6.90 7.72 -9.97
C LEU A 5 -5.83 8.74 -9.57
N GLU A 6 -5.52 8.78 -8.28
CA GLU A 6 -4.50 9.65 -7.70
C GLU A 6 -3.50 8.82 -6.91
N VAL A 7 -2.21 9.15 -7.02
CA VAL A 7 -1.14 8.57 -6.19
C VAL A 7 -0.40 9.70 -5.50
N TYR A 8 -0.17 9.56 -4.19
CA TYR A 8 0.52 10.57 -3.39
C TYR A 8 1.43 9.91 -2.36
N LEU A 9 2.44 10.67 -1.93
CA LEU A 9 3.28 10.30 -0.79
C LEU A 9 2.44 10.38 0.49
N ALA A 10 2.29 9.25 1.16
CA ALA A 10 1.51 9.13 2.38
C ALA A 10 2.32 9.58 3.59
N ASP A 11 1.63 10.19 4.56
CA ASP A 11 2.19 10.38 5.90
C ASP A 11 2.05 9.06 6.65
N PHE A 12 3.14 8.29 6.75
CA PHE A 12 3.10 6.95 7.33
C PHE A 12 2.52 6.92 8.74
N ILE A 13 2.77 7.95 9.56
CA ILE A 13 2.28 7.98 10.95
C ILE A 13 0.76 8.24 10.96
N ARG A 14 0.30 9.20 10.15
CA ARG A 14 -1.12 9.61 10.14
C ARG A 14 -2.01 8.67 9.36
N GLU A 15 -1.47 7.99 8.35
CA GLU A 15 -2.21 7.12 7.44
C GLU A 15 -1.87 5.64 7.63
N ARG A 16 -1.20 5.30 8.74
CA ARG A 16 -0.78 3.94 9.09
C ARG A 16 -1.93 2.93 8.99
N GLU A 17 -3.08 3.26 9.58
CA GLU A 17 -4.25 2.37 9.62
C GLU A 17 -4.75 2.05 8.20
N ILE A 18 -4.73 3.03 7.29
CA ILE A 18 -5.15 2.84 5.89
C ILE A 18 -4.16 1.93 5.15
N ILE A 19 -2.85 2.15 5.36
CA ILE A 19 -1.79 1.33 4.76
C ILE A 19 -1.88 -0.12 5.26
N GLU A 20 -2.01 -0.30 6.58
CA GLU A 20 -2.15 -1.61 7.22
C GLU A 20 -3.41 -2.33 6.73
N GLU A 21 -4.54 -1.64 6.64
CA GLU A 21 -5.79 -2.25 6.16
C GLU A 21 -5.66 -2.79 4.72
N LEU A 22 -5.05 -2.00 3.81
CA LEU A 22 -4.81 -2.43 2.44
C LEU A 22 -3.89 -3.65 2.37
N ARG A 23 -2.81 -3.64 3.15
CA ARG A 23 -1.85 -4.75 3.23
C ARG A 23 -2.48 -6.00 3.83
N VAL A 24 -3.22 -5.89 4.93
CA VAL A 24 -3.94 -7.03 5.54
C VAL A 24 -4.95 -7.61 4.56
N ARG A 25 -5.70 -6.79 3.83
CA ARG A 25 -6.65 -7.29 2.82
C ARG A 25 -5.97 -8.12 1.73
N VAL A 26 -4.78 -7.72 1.27
CA VAL A 26 -4.08 -8.38 0.16
C VAL A 26 -3.14 -9.49 0.63
N PHE A 27 -2.21 -9.18 1.53
CA PHE A 27 -1.19 -10.14 1.96
C PHE A 27 -1.75 -11.16 2.95
N VAL A 28 -2.48 -10.72 3.97
CA VAL A 28 -2.99 -11.64 5.00
C VAL A 28 -4.22 -12.40 4.52
N ARG A 29 -5.28 -11.68 4.16
CA ARG A 29 -6.59 -12.29 3.84
C ARG A 29 -6.62 -13.02 2.50
N GLU A 30 -5.92 -12.50 1.50
CA GLU A 30 -5.93 -13.08 0.15
C GLU A 30 -4.73 -14.01 -0.10
N GLN A 31 -3.52 -13.62 0.28
CA GLN A 31 -2.32 -14.41 0.02
C GLN A 31 -1.91 -15.35 1.17
N GLY A 32 -2.54 -15.23 2.35
CA GLY A 32 -2.29 -16.09 3.49
C GLY A 32 -0.99 -15.80 4.23
N VAL A 33 -0.44 -14.59 4.10
CA VAL A 33 0.71 -14.14 4.90
C VAL A 33 0.26 -14.06 6.37
N PRO A 34 1.01 -14.63 7.33
CA PRO A 34 0.72 -14.48 8.76
C PRO A 34 0.68 -12.99 9.15
N GLU A 35 -0.34 -12.59 9.91
CA GLU A 35 -0.57 -11.19 10.28
C GLU A 35 0.61 -10.57 11.03
N ASP A 36 1.27 -11.35 11.87
CA ASP A 36 2.46 -10.98 12.65
C ASP A 36 3.71 -10.75 11.79
N LEU A 37 3.71 -11.17 10.53
CA LEU A 37 4.82 -10.98 9.59
C LEU A 37 4.60 -9.84 8.59
N GLU A 38 3.39 -9.29 8.53
CA GLU A 38 3.06 -8.34 7.47
C GLU A 38 3.81 -7.01 7.66
N MET A 39 3.71 -6.43 8.86
CA MET A 39 4.42 -5.22 9.27
C MET A 39 5.80 -5.56 9.82
N ASP A 40 6.82 -4.78 9.46
CA ASP A 40 8.19 -4.96 9.94
C ASP A 40 8.82 -3.64 10.41
N GLU A 41 9.97 -3.74 11.07
CA GLU A 41 10.68 -2.59 11.64
C GLU A 41 11.15 -1.59 10.57
N ARG A 42 11.21 -1.98 9.28
CA ARG A 42 11.59 -1.08 8.19
C ARG A 42 10.48 -0.13 7.81
N ASP A 43 9.23 -0.45 8.12
CA ASP A 43 8.07 0.35 7.71
C ASP A 43 8.17 1.81 8.14
N MET A 44 8.71 2.09 9.33
CA MET A 44 8.87 3.48 9.82
C MET A 44 9.96 4.30 9.09
N TYR A 45 10.88 3.63 8.38
CA TYR A 45 11.99 4.26 7.66
C TYR A 45 11.73 4.37 6.15
N CYS A 46 10.68 3.72 5.66
CA CYS A 46 10.32 3.72 4.24
C CYS A 46 9.44 4.94 3.90
N GLN A 47 9.56 5.41 2.66
CA GLN A 47 8.52 6.24 2.07
C GLN A 47 7.33 5.37 1.67
N HIS A 48 6.12 5.81 1.96
CA HIS A 48 4.90 5.10 1.58
C HIS A 48 4.12 5.93 0.57
N PHE A 49 3.53 5.25 -0.40
CA PHE A 49 2.64 5.87 -1.37
C PHE A 49 1.28 5.19 -1.28
N LEU A 50 0.23 5.98 -1.34
CA LEU A 50 -1.15 5.50 -1.41
C LEU A 50 -1.75 5.85 -2.76
N ALA A 51 -2.48 4.90 -3.33
CA ALA A 51 -3.33 5.10 -4.49
C ALA A 51 -4.78 5.28 -4.02
N ARG A 52 -5.45 6.33 -4.51
CA ARG A 52 -6.88 6.58 -4.31
C ARG A 52 -7.62 6.57 -5.64
N CYS A 53 -8.79 5.95 -5.66
CA CYS A 53 -9.72 5.98 -6.78
C CYS A 53 -11.02 6.60 -6.29
N ASP A 54 -11.41 7.74 -6.85
CA ASP A 54 -12.61 8.50 -6.44
C ASP A 54 -12.66 8.74 -4.92
N GLY A 55 -11.50 9.09 -4.34
CA GLY A 55 -11.34 9.35 -2.90
C GLY A 55 -11.17 8.11 -2.01
N ILE A 56 -11.35 6.90 -2.55
CA ILE A 56 -11.21 5.64 -1.81
C ILE A 56 -9.78 5.15 -1.92
N ALA A 57 -9.13 4.80 -0.80
CA ALA A 57 -7.81 4.19 -0.82
C ALA A 57 -7.90 2.75 -1.38
N ILE A 58 -7.13 2.46 -2.43
CA ILE A 58 -7.21 1.21 -3.19
C ILE A 58 -5.88 0.46 -3.28
N GLY A 59 -4.77 1.11 -2.97
CA GLY A 59 -3.47 0.46 -2.99
C GLY A 59 -2.39 1.23 -2.25
N THR A 60 -1.31 0.53 -1.95
CA THR A 60 -0.14 1.06 -1.25
C THR A 60 1.14 0.43 -1.78
N VAL A 61 2.25 1.14 -1.66
CA VAL A 61 3.60 0.62 -1.86
C VAL A 61 4.57 1.34 -0.94
N ARG A 62 5.62 0.65 -0.49
CA ARG A 62 6.71 1.27 0.24
C ARG A 62 7.99 1.29 -0.59
N LEU A 63 8.79 2.32 -0.39
CA LEU A 63 10.11 2.50 -0.97
C LEU A 63 11.13 2.67 0.15
N ASP A 64 12.05 1.72 0.26
CA ASP A 64 13.12 1.74 1.26
C ASP A 64 14.34 2.47 0.68
N LEU A 65 14.50 3.75 1.05
CA LEU A 65 15.58 4.61 0.54
C LEU A 65 16.96 4.22 1.05
N GLU A 66 17.05 3.58 2.21
CA GLU A 66 18.32 3.10 2.75
C GLU A 66 18.77 1.79 2.07
N LEU A 67 17.86 1.08 1.41
CA LEU A 67 18.16 -0.09 0.58
C LEU A 67 18.06 0.22 -0.91
N GLU A 68 18.71 1.32 -1.34
CA GLU A 68 18.82 1.73 -2.76
C GLU A 68 17.46 1.95 -3.45
N GLY A 69 16.43 2.36 -2.69
CA GLY A 69 15.08 2.53 -3.23
C GLY A 69 14.39 1.19 -3.52
N LYS A 70 14.65 0.17 -2.70
CA LYS A 70 13.96 -1.11 -2.83
C LYS A 70 12.47 -0.94 -2.61
N MET A 71 11.68 -1.25 -3.64
CA MET A 71 10.23 -1.30 -3.54
C MET A 71 9.75 -2.58 -2.86
N GLY A 72 8.70 -2.48 -2.06
CA GLY A 72 8.08 -3.61 -1.40
C GLY A 72 6.65 -3.33 -0.97
N ARG A 73 5.95 -4.37 -0.50
CA ARG A 73 4.57 -4.27 0.02
C ARG A 73 3.60 -3.58 -0.95
N LEU A 74 3.82 -3.78 -2.25
CA LEU A 74 2.92 -3.31 -3.31
C LEU A 74 1.62 -4.12 -3.22
N ALA A 75 0.54 -3.47 -2.78
CA ALA A 75 -0.77 -4.07 -2.62
C ALA A 75 -1.81 -3.21 -3.31
N VAL A 76 -2.65 -3.84 -4.14
CA VAL A 76 -3.86 -3.22 -4.71
C VAL A 76 -5.02 -4.16 -4.46
N ILE A 77 -6.12 -3.66 -3.89
CA ILE A 77 -7.28 -4.50 -3.59
C ILE A 77 -7.93 -5.03 -4.88
N GLN A 78 -8.39 -6.28 -4.83
CA GLN A 78 -8.83 -7.04 -6.00
C GLN A 78 -9.83 -6.31 -6.93
N PRO A 79 -10.84 -5.54 -6.43
CA PRO A 79 -11.80 -4.85 -7.30
C PRO A 79 -11.19 -3.76 -8.19
N TYR A 80 -10.01 -3.24 -7.85
CA TYR A 80 -9.37 -2.10 -8.51
C TYR A 80 -8.11 -2.50 -9.31
N ARG A 81 -7.78 -3.80 -9.37
CA ARG A 81 -6.67 -4.29 -10.20
C ARG A 81 -6.96 -4.15 -11.70
N ARG A 82 -5.90 -4.08 -12.51
CA ARG A 82 -5.96 -3.88 -13.98
C ARG A 82 -6.63 -2.56 -14.41
N ARG A 83 -6.65 -1.58 -13.52
CA ARG A 83 -7.13 -0.21 -13.76
C ARG A 83 -6.01 0.84 -13.76
N GLY A 84 -4.74 0.40 -13.83
CA GLY A 84 -3.57 1.30 -13.87
C GLY A 84 -2.96 1.71 -12.53
N ALA A 85 -3.47 1.17 -11.41
CA ALA A 85 -3.00 1.52 -10.06
C ALA A 85 -1.80 0.69 -9.54
N GLY A 86 -1.33 -0.30 -10.30
CA GLY A 86 -0.26 -1.22 -9.89
C GLY A 86 0.95 -1.15 -10.79
#